data_AF-A0A7K1Y921-F1
#
_entry.id   AF-A0A7K1Y921-F1
#
_cell.length_a   1.000
_cell.length_b   1.000
_cell.length_c   1.000
_cell.angle_alpha   90.00
_cell.angle_beta   90.00
_cell.angle_gamma   90.00
#
_symmetry.space_group_name_H-M   'P 1'
#
loop_
_entity.id
_entity.type
_entity.pdbx_description
1 polymer ?
#
loop_
_entity_poly.entity_id
_entity_poly.type
_entity_poly.pdbx_seq_one_letter_code
_entity_poly.pdbx_strand_id
1 'polypeptide(L)'
;MLSAQLKEFTETEHQSLEKALVRRIKAIEEEEDYLLIIKNFLGYLKPIELLTDKSVDLHRMPDYPHRRKTALLEDDLAKLSRGAFTELTVCTKLPEISTHEQCLGALYVLEGSTLGGKVISKMIVDKLGSNRGTAFFNSYGENTFHMWNSFKLLLDQDLTDSQQGEVLHAAKDTFACFKAWIDEQN
;
A
#
# COMPACT_ATOMS: atom_id res chain seq x y z
N MET A 1 21.71 -2.17 8.25
CA MET A 1 20.71 -2.24 7.16
C MET A 1 19.53 -1.38 7.55
N LEU A 2 19.23 -0.37 6.74
CA LEU A 2 18.12 0.54 6.95
C LEU A 2 16.78 -0.20 6.93
N SER A 3 16.65 -1.25 6.11
CA SER A 3 15.45 -2.09 6.03
C SER A 3 15.08 -2.75 7.36
N ALA A 4 16.07 -3.13 8.18
CA ALA A 4 15.84 -3.68 9.52
C ALA A 4 15.42 -2.59 10.52
N GLN A 5 16.06 -1.42 10.46
CA GLN A 5 15.71 -0.27 11.29
C GLN A 5 14.29 0.22 10.99
N LEU A 6 13.89 0.27 9.71
CA LEU A 6 12.52 0.61 9.29
C LEU A 6 11.50 -0.31 9.96
N LYS A 7 11.74 -1.62 9.95
CA LYS A 7 10.85 -2.60 10.58
C LYS A 7 10.62 -2.31 12.06
N GLU A 8 11.69 -2.05 12.81
CA GLU A 8 11.61 -1.73 14.24
C GLU A 8 10.96 -0.35 14.46
N PHE A 9 11.35 0.65 13.68
CA PHE A 9 10.90 2.03 13.81
C PHE A 9 9.41 2.21 13.49
N THR A 10 8.86 1.42 12.57
CA THR A 10 7.45 1.48 12.17
C THR A 10 6.58 0.38 12.78
N GLU A 11 7.10 -0.41 13.73
CA GLU A 11 6.38 -1.59 14.25
C GLU A 11 5.01 -1.24 14.84
N THR A 12 4.95 -0.17 15.63
CA THR A 12 3.71 0.25 16.31
C THR A 12 2.65 0.68 15.30
N GLU A 13 3.03 1.50 14.33
CA GLU A 13 2.12 2.01 13.30
C GLU A 13 1.68 0.89 12.34
N HIS A 14 2.58 -0.02 11.98
CA HIS A 14 2.25 -1.23 11.22
C HIS A 14 1.19 -2.07 11.93
N GLN A 15 1.42 -2.44 13.20
CA GLN A 15 0.48 -3.26 13.97
C GLN A 15 -0.89 -2.59 14.14
N SER A 16 -0.89 -1.26 14.33
CA SER A 16 -2.12 -0.46 14.45
C SER A 16 -2.93 -0.50 13.15
N LEU A 17 -2.30 -0.29 11.99
CA LEU A 17 -2.93 -0.38 10.67
C LEU A 17 -3.40 -1.80 10.35
N GLU A 18 -2.56 -2.80 10.55
CA GLU A 18 -2.90 -4.19 10.31
C GLU A 18 -4.15 -4.60 11.10
N LYS A 19 -4.21 -4.27 12.40
CA LYS A 19 -5.36 -4.57 13.25
C LYS A 19 -6.65 -3.93 12.73
N ALA A 20 -6.59 -2.68 12.27
CA ALA A 20 -7.76 -2.00 11.71
C ALA A 20 -8.22 -2.65 10.39
N LEU A 21 -7.29 -2.97 9.49
CA LEU A 21 -7.60 -3.62 8.22
C LEU A 21 -8.17 -5.03 8.42
N VAL A 22 -7.53 -5.85 9.27
CA VAL A 22 -8.00 -7.22 9.57
C VAL A 22 -9.39 -7.20 10.19
N ARG A 23 -9.68 -6.23 11.08
CA ARG A 23 -11.03 -6.07 11.64
C ARG A 23 -12.06 -5.81 10.54
N ARG A 24 -11.77 -4.93 9.58
CA ARG A 24 -12.67 -4.63 8.45
C ARG A 24 -12.84 -5.83 7.52
N ILE A 25 -11.76 -6.51 7.17
CA ILE A 25 -11.82 -7.71 6.32
C ILE A 25 -12.64 -8.83 6.99
N LYS A 26 -12.49 -9.02 8.30
CA LYS A 26 -13.29 -10.01 9.05
C LYS A 26 -14.78 -9.67 9.09
N ALA A 27 -15.13 -8.39 8.99
CA ALA A 27 -16.51 -7.90 8.98
C ALA A 27 -17.19 -7.96 7.60
N ILE A 28 -16.49 -8.37 6.53
CA ILE A 28 -17.12 -8.59 5.22
C ILE A 28 -18.15 -9.72 5.33
N GLU A 29 -19.38 -9.44 4.95
CA GLU A 29 -20.47 -10.42 4.81
C GLU A 29 -20.88 -10.56 3.34
N GLU A 30 -20.90 -9.46 2.57
CA GLU A 30 -21.36 -9.42 1.18
C GLU A 30 -20.36 -8.71 0.22
N GLU A 31 -20.60 -8.79 -1.10
CA GLU A 31 -19.72 -8.17 -2.13
C GLU A 31 -19.65 -6.65 -1.97
N GLU A 32 -20.72 -6.01 -1.49
CA GLU A 32 -20.80 -4.57 -1.23
C GLU A 32 -19.84 -4.11 -0.12
N ASP A 33 -19.64 -4.91 0.94
CA ASP A 33 -18.67 -4.60 2.00
C ASP A 33 -17.25 -4.62 1.45
N TYR A 34 -16.98 -5.59 0.57
CA TYR A 34 -15.69 -5.70 -0.09
C TYR A 34 -15.44 -4.56 -1.08
N LEU A 35 -16.46 -4.14 -1.82
CA LEU A 35 -16.41 -2.97 -2.69
C LEU A 35 -15.98 -1.72 -1.92
N LEU A 36 -16.50 -1.52 -0.69
CA LEU A 36 -16.09 -0.40 0.17
C LEU A 36 -14.61 -0.50 0.55
N ILE A 37 -14.09 -1.69 0.84
CA ILE A 37 -12.66 -1.90 1.12
C ILE A 37 -11.82 -1.50 -0.10
N ILE A 38 -12.17 -1.97 -1.30
CA ILE A 38 -11.46 -1.61 -2.53
C ILE A 38 -11.48 -0.11 -2.78
N LYS A 39 -12.63 0.56 -2.57
CA LYS A 39 -12.73 2.02 -2.66
C LYS A 39 -11.81 2.72 -1.66
N ASN A 40 -11.74 2.24 -0.42
CA ASN A 40 -10.88 2.83 0.61
C ASN A 40 -9.40 2.68 0.27
N PHE A 41 -8.98 1.50 -0.21
CA PHE A 41 -7.61 1.30 -0.69
C PHE A 41 -7.31 2.20 -1.90
N LEU A 42 -8.22 2.29 -2.87
CA LEU A 42 -8.03 3.12 -4.06
C LEU A 42 -7.94 4.61 -3.70
N GLY A 43 -8.82 5.07 -2.80
CA GLY A 43 -8.87 6.44 -2.32
C GLY A 43 -7.59 6.90 -1.63
N TYR A 44 -6.85 5.99 -0.98
CA TYR A 44 -5.56 6.28 -0.38
C TYR A 44 -4.38 6.06 -1.34
N LEU A 45 -4.36 4.93 -2.04
CA LEU A 45 -3.23 4.54 -2.85
C LEU A 45 -3.03 5.50 -4.02
N LYS A 46 -4.11 5.84 -4.76
CA LYS A 46 -4.05 6.72 -5.92
C LYS A 46 -3.33 8.05 -5.65
N PRO A 47 -3.71 8.85 -4.64
CA PRO A 47 -3.00 10.09 -4.38
C PRO A 47 -1.57 9.88 -3.86
N ILE A 48 -1.29 8.81 -3.11
CA ILE A 48 0.09 8.47 -2.72
C ILE A 48 0.96 8.13 -3.94
N GLU A 49 0.45 7.34 -4.90
CA GLU A 49 1.21 6.98 -6.10
C GLU A 49 1.56 8.25 -6.89
N LEU A 50 0.62 9.20 -7.02
CA LEU A 50 0.84 10.49 -7.66
C LEU A 50 1.88 11.38 -6.97
N LEU A 51 2.03 11.28 -5.65
CA LEU A 51 3.10 11.99 -4.92
C LEU A 51 4.45 11.32 -5.20
N THR A 52 4.52 9.99 -5.08
CA THR A 52 5.75 9.25 -5.35
C THR A 52 6.22 9.38 -6.80
N ASP A 53 5.30 9.49 -7.77
CA ASP A 53 5.61 9.69 -9.19
C ASP A 53 6.36 11.01 -9.44
N LYS A 54 6.10 12.04 -8.61
CA LYS A 54 6.73 13.36 -8.74
C LYS A 54 8.11 13.44 -8.08
N SER A 55 8.36 12.60 -7.09
CA SER A 55 9.56 12.69 -6.24
C SER A 55 10.55 11.54 -6.45
N VAL A 56 10.16 10.47 -7.16
CA VAL A 56 11.07 9.35 -7.44
C VAL A 56 12.17 9.77 -8.42
N ASP A 57 13.41 9.42 -8.09
CA ASP A 57 14.53 9.42 -9.02
C ASP A 57 14.57 8.07 -9.76
N LEU A 58 14.14 8.07 -11.03
CA LEU A 58 14.12 6.88 -11.87
C LEU A 58 15.51 6.35 -12.23
N HIS A 59 16.57 7.16 -12.12
CA HIS A 59 17.94 6.66 -12.31
C HIS A 59 18.37 5.77 -11.14
N ARG A 60 17.93 6.12 -9.92
CA ARG A 60 18.18 5.34 -8.70
C ARG A 60 17.22 4.16 -8.58
N MET A 61 16.03 4.26 -9.17
CA MET A 61 14.98 3.22 -9.10
C MET A 61 14.33 2.96 -10.47
N PRO A 62 15.03 2.31 -11.42
CA PRO A 62 14.52 2.11 -12.78
C PRO A 62 13.32 1.18 -12.87
N ASP A 63 13.12 0.31 -11.87
CA ASP A 63 11.99 -0.63 -11.82
C ASP A 63 10.72 -0.02 -11.20
N TYR A 64 10.76 1.25 -10.79
CA TYR A 64 9.63 1.96 -10.16
C TYR A 64 8.30 1.85 -10.95
N PRO A 65 8.25 1.97 -12.30
CA PRO A 65 7.00 1.82 -13.04
C PRO A 65 6.30 0.48 -12.83
N HIS A 66 7.05 -0.59 -12.56
CA HIS A 66 6.50 -1.92 -12.26
C HIS A 66 5.97 -2.05 -10.82
N ARG A 67 6.16 -1.02 -9.99
CA ARG A 67 5.72 -1.01 -8.60
C ARG A 67 4.37 -0.34 -8.39
N ARG A 68 3.74 0.15 -9.46
CA ARG A 68 2.42 0.78 -9.39
C ARG A 68 1.28 -0.21 -9.39
N LYS A 69 0.30 0.05 -8.52
CA LYS A 69 -0.78 -0.88 -8.18
C LYS A 69 -2.16 -0.23 -8.24
N THR A 70 -2.25 1.11 -8.41
CA THR A 70 -3.54 1.80 -8.57
C THR A 70 -4.37 1.24 -9.71
N ALA A 71 -3.75 0.91 -10.85
CA ALA A 71 -4.45 0.30 -11.98
C ALA A 71 -5.13 -1.05 -11.62
N LEU A 72 -4.54 -1.82 -10.69
CA LEU A 72 -5.13 -3.08 -10.24
C LEU A 72 -6.37 -2.84 -9.36
N LEU A 73 -6.33 -1.80 -8.52
CA LEU A 73 -7.50 -1.40 -7.73
C LEU A 73 -8.62 -0.83 -8.61
N GLU A 74 -8.28 -0.09 -9.67
CA GLU A 74 -9.25 0.41 -10.65
C GLU A 74 -9.91 -0.73 -11.42
N ASP A 75 -9.13 -1.75 -11.82
CA ASP A 75 -9.64 -2.97 -12.45
C ASP A 75 -10.52 -3.79 -11.48
N ASP A 76 -10.08 -3.97 -10.23
CA ASP A 76 -10.87 -4.65 -9.21
C ASP A 76 -12.18 -3.92 -8.92
N LEU A 77 -12.15 -2.58 -8.83
CA LEU A 77 -13.33 -1.75 -8.65
C LEU A 77 -14.31 -1.91 -9.81
N ALA A 78 -13.84 -1.81 -11.06
CA ALA A 78 -14.66 -1.97 -12.25
C ALA A 78 -15.29 -3.38 -12.33
N LYS A 79 -14.50 -4.40 -11.96
CA LYS A 79 -14.98 -5.77 -11.87
C LYS A 79 -16.08 -5.88 -10.84
N LEU A 80 -15.88 -5.45 -9.59
CA LEU A 80 -16.87 -5.57 -8.52
C LEU A 80 -18.14 -4.74 -8.80
N SER A 81 -17.99 -3.50 -9.26
CA SER A 81 -19.13 -2.61 -9.56
C SER A 81 -19.93 -3.01 -10.80
N ARG A 82 -19.51 -4.05 -11.54
CA ARG A 82 -20.11 -4.45 -12.83
C ARG A 82 -20.07 -3.31 -13.85
N GLY A 83 -19.05 -2.45 -13.77
CA GLY A 83 -18.91 -1.26 -14.61
C GLY A 83 -19.87 -0.12 -14.25
N ALA A 84 -20.61 -0.21 -13.15
CA ALA A 84 -21.41 0.91 -12.65
C ALA A 84 -20.50 2.05 -12.19
N PHE A 85 -20.98 3.29 -12.38
CA PHE A 85 -20.32 4.46 -11.82
C PHE A 85 -20.29 4.37 -10.29
N THR A 86 -19.12 4.55 -9.70
CA THR A 86 -18.93 4.57 -8.26
C THR A 86 -18.26 5.88 -7.87
N GLU A 87 -18.92 6.67 -7.02
CA GLU A 87 -18.30 7.85 -6.44
C GLU A 87 -17.08 7.45 -5.60
N LEU A 88 -15.94 8.11 -5.84
CA LEU A 88 -14.67 7.81 -5.19
C LEU A 88 -14.19 9.04 -4.41
N THR A 89 -14.15 8.91 -3.08
CA THR A 89 -13.46 9.86 -2.21
C THR A 89 -11.98 9.52 -2.18
N VAL A 90 -11.12 10.53 -2.32
CA VAL A 90 -9.66 10.39 -2.24
C VAL A 90 -9.14 11.03 -0.95
N CYS A 91 -8.12 10.41 -0.37
CA CYS A 91 -7.45 10.91 0.82
C CYS A 91 -6.74 12.23 0.50
N THR A 92 -6.98 13.25 1.33
CA THR A 92 -6.33 14.56 1.23
C THR A 92 -5.26 14.80 2.30
N LYS A 93 -5.23 13.96 3.35
CA LYS A 93 -4.25 14.01 4.44
C LYS A 93 -3.17 12.96 4.21
N LEU A 94 -2.18 13.33 3.40
CA LEU A 94 -1.10 12.46 2.95
C LEU A 94 0.20 12.80 3.69
N PRO A 95 1.15 11.85 3.79
CA PRO A 95 2.50 12.17 4.26
C PRO A 95 3.18 13.16 3.32
N GLU A 96 4.17 13.88 3.83
CA GLU A 96 5.03 14.70 2.98
C GLU A 96 5.93 13.79 2.13
N ILE A 97 5.87 13.97 0.81
CA ILE A 97 6.73 13.29 -0.16
C ILE A 97 7.15 14.33 -1.19
N SER A 98 8.33 14.89 -0.98
CA SER A 98 8.97 15.90 -1.83
C SER A 98 10.37 15.47 -2.27
N THR A 99 11.01 14.54 -1.57
CA THR A 99 12.34 13.96 -1.90
C THR A 99 12.26 12.50 -2.33
N HIS A 100 13.34 12.01 -2.96
CA HIS A 100 13.44 10.59 -3.31
C HIS A 100 13.46 9.71 -2.05
N GLU A 101 14.15 10.14 -0.99
CA GLU A 101 14.24 9.44 0.28
C GLU A 101 12.88 9.31 0.97
N GLN A 102 12.06 10.36 0.97
CA GLN A 102 10.69 10.27 1.45
C GLN A 102 9.84 9.32 0.59
N CYS A 103 10.06 9.30 -0.73
CA CYS A 103 9.43 8.35 -1.63
C CYS A 103 9.81 6.90 -1.29
N LEU A 104 11.08 6.62 -0.95
CA LEU A 104 11.52 5.30 -0.48
C LEU A 104 10.81 4.89 0.82
N GLY A 105 10.61 5.82 1.75
CA GLY A 105 9.86 5.58 2.99
C GLY A 105 8.40 5.20 2.71
N ALA A 106 7.72 5.94 1.83
CA ALA A 106 6.36 5.61 1.43
C ALA A 106 6.28 4.26 0.71
N LEU A 107 7.19 4.00 -0.23
CA LEU A 107 7.28 2.74 -0.96
C LEU A 107 7.56 1.54 -0.03
N TYR A 108 8.33 1.71 1.04
CA TYR A 108 8.50 0.65 2.04
C TYR A 108 7.17 0.14 2.60
N VAL A 109 6.25 1.05 2.90
CA VAL A 109 4.91 0.69 3.38
C VAL A 109 4.09 -0.01 2.29
N LEU A 110 4.08 0.55 1.07
CA LEU A 110 3.31 0.01 -0.05
C LEU A 110 3.81 -1.36 -0.52
N GLU A 111 5.13 -1.50 -0.70
CA GLU A 111 5.77 -2.76 -1.10
C GLU A 111 5.64 -3.81 0.00
N GLY A 112 5.84 -3.42 1.27
CA GLY A 112 5.69 -4.32 2.41
C GLY A 112 4.27 -4.87 2.54
N SER A 113 3.25 -4.05 2.25
CA SER A 113 1.84 -4.47 2.30
C SER A 113 1.51 -5.63 1.35
N THR A 114 2.28 -5.83 0.29
CA THR A 114 2.05 -6.92 -0.68
C THR A 114 2.31 -8.31 -0.11
N LEU A 115 3.13 -8.42 0.94
CA LEU A 115 3.46 -9.70 1.59
C LEU A 115 2.23 -10.33 2.26
N GLY A 116 1.39 -9.48 2.87
CA GLY A 116 0.11 -9.89 3.48
C GLY A 116 -1.02 -10.10 2.47
N GLY A 117 -0.85 -9.62 1.24
CA GLY A 117 -1.89 -9.62 0.20
C GLY A 117 -2.47 -11.01 -0.09
N LYS A 118 -1.63 -12.06 -0.15
CA LYS A 118 -2.10 -13.43 -0.37
C LYS A 118 -3.04 -13.93 0.73
N VAL A 119 -2.74 -13.59 1.98
CA VAL A 119 -3.58 -13.95 3.13
C VAL A 119 -4.92 -13.22 3.06
N ILE A 120 -4.88 -11.91 2.79
CA ILE A 120 -6.10 -11.10 2.64
C ILE A 120 -6.96 -11.61 1.48
N SER A 121 -6.36 -11.84 0.31
CA SER A 121 -7.05 -12.39 -0.85
C SER A 121 -7.70 -13.73 -0.53
N LYS A 122 -7.02 -14.62 0.19
CA LYS A 122 -7.60 -15.90 0.62
C LYS A 122 -8.79 -15.69 1.56
N MET A 123 -8.68 -14.79 2.54
CA MET A 123 -9.79 -14.49 3.46
C MET A 123 -11.02 -13.96 2.72
N ILE A 124 -10.82 -13.10 1.72
CA ILE A 124 -11.91 -12.55 0.89
C ILE A 124 -12.58 -13.67 0.08
N VAL A 125 -11.79 -14.52 -0.57
CA VAL A 125 -12.29 -15.65 -1.36
C VAL A 125 -13.06 -16.65 -0.50
N ASP A 126 -12.52 -17.00 0.67
CA ASP A 126 -13.16 -17.94 1.59
C ASP A 126 -14.50 -17.40 2.13
N LYS A 127 -14.65 -16.07 2.23
CA LYS A 127 -15.89 -15.40 2.68
C LYS A 127 -16.93 -15.26 1.56
N LEU A 128 -16.52 -14.75 0.41
CA LEU A 128 -17.44 -14.39 -0.68
C LEU A 128 -17.63 -15.52 -1.71
N GLY A 129 -16.86 -16.61 -1.60
CA GLY A 129 -16.90 -17.72 -2.56
C GLY A 129 -16.42 -17.34 -3.97
N SER A 130 -15.71 -16.22 -4.11
CA SER A 130 -15.32 -15.64 -5.40
C SER A 130 -13.94 -14.97 -5.32
N ASN A 131 -13.15 -15.11 -6.38
CA ASN A 131 -11.86 -14.42 -6.56
C ASN A 131 -11.98 -13.16 -7.42
N ARG A 132 -13.20 -12.70 -7.67
CA ARG A 132 -13.45 -11.49 -8.43
C ARG A 132 -12.95 -10.28 -7.63
N GLY A 133 -12.23 -9.39 -8.32
CA GLY A 133 -11.72 -8.17 -7.70
C GLY A 133 -10.56 -8.40 -6.73
N THR A 134 -9.74 -9.44 -6.90
CA THR A 134 -8.58 -9.71 -6.02
C THR A 134 -7.23 -9.43 -6.69
N ALA A 135 -7.18 -8.72 -7.82
CA ALA A 135 -5.94 -8.47 -8.55
C ALA A 135 -4.95 -7.65 -7.73
N PHE A 136 -5.43 -6.63 -7.02
CA PHE A 136 -4.61 -5.77 -6.16
C PHE A 136 -3.91 -6.57 -5.05
N PHE A 137 -4.64 -7.43 -4.33
CA PHE A 137 -4.05 -8.25 -3.27
C PHE A 137 -3.09 -9.34 -3.78
N ASN A 138 -3.11 -9.59 -5.10
CA ASN A 138 -2.20 -10.51 -5.79
C ASN A 138 -1.24 -9.77 -6.73
N SER A 139 -0.90 -8.51 -6.45
CA SER A 139 -0.23 -7.58 -7.38
C SER A 139 1.01 -8.14 -8.07
N TYR A 140 1.82 -8.94 -7.37
CA TYR A 140 3.03 -9.57 -7.92
C TYR A 140 2.93 -11.09 -8.08
N GLY A 141 1.82 -11.70 -7.69
CA GLY A 141 1.62 -13.16 -7.75
C GLY A 141 2.76 -13.94 -7.08
N GLU A 142 3.48 -14.75 -7.87
CA GLU A 142 4.60 -15.55 -7.38
C GLU A 142 5.87 -14.71 -7.11
N ASN A 143 5.97 -13.52 -7.72
CA ASN A 143 7.14 -12.65 -7.62
C ASN A 143 7.15 -11.76 -6.37
N THR A 144 6.15 -11.82 -5.49
CA THR A 144 6.04 -10.94 -4.31
C THR A 144 7.31 -10.89 -3.47
N PHE A 145 7.89 -12.05 -3.13
CA PHE A 145 9.11 -12.10 -2.33
C PHE A 145 10.34 -11.56 -3.08
N HIS A 146 10.41 -11.78 -4.39
CA HIS A 146 11.47 -11.24 -5.23
C HIS A 146 11.40 -9.71 -5.27
N MET A 147 10.22 -9.14 -5.55
CA MET A 147 9.99 -7.69 -5.60
C MET A 147 10.28 -7.00 -4.26
N TRP A 148 9.93 -7.66 -3.15
CA TRP A 148 10.25 -7.16 -1.81
C TRP A 148 11.75 -7.19 -1.51
N ASN A 149 12.42 -8.29 -1.84
CA ASN A 149 13.85 -8.41 -1.60
C ASN A 149 14.67 -7.45 -2.46
N SER A 150 14.30 -7.26 -3.74
CA SER A 150 14.96 -6.28 -4.60
C SER A 150 14.78 -4.85 -4.07
N PHE A 151 13.60 -4.54 -3.53
CA PHE A 151 13.35 -3.24 -2.91
C PHE A 151 14.21 -3.01 -1.66
N LYS A 152 14.31 -4.01 -0.76
CA LYS A 152 15.18 -3.88 0.42
C LYS A 152 16.65 -3.67 0.06
N LEU A 153 17.14 -4.33 -0.99
CA LEU A 153 18.51 -4.11 -1.48
C LEU A 153 18.74 -2.66 -1.92
N LEU A 154 17.71 -2.01 -2.46
CA LEU A 154 17.76 -0.59 -2.82
C LEU A 154 17.74 0.32 -1.58
N LEU A 155 16.94 -0.01 -0.57
CA LEU A 155 16.91 0.71 0.71
C LEU A 155 18.24 0.59 1.49
N ASP A 156 18.89 -0.56 1.40
CA ASP A 156 20.13 -0.86 2.12
C ASP A 156 21.40 -0.35 1.41
N GLN A 157 21.24 0.53 0.39
CA GLN A 157 22.34 1.28 -0.20
C GLN A 157 22.88 2.37 0.74
N ASP A 158 24.05 2.92 0.41
CA ASP A 158 24.71 3.94 1.22
C ASP A 158 23.93 5.26 1.20
N LEU A 159 23.17 5.51 2.26
CA LEU A 159 22.49 6.77 2.56
C LEU A 159 23.14 7.44 3.77
N THR A 160 23.26 8.77 3.72
CA THR A 160 23.68 9.56 4.89
C THR A 160 22.66 9.45 6.03
N ASP A 161 23.08 9.71 7.27
CA ASP A 161 22.17 9.67 8.44
C ASP A 161 20.94 10.59 8.26
N SER A 162 21.11 11.74 7.60
CA SER A 162 20.01 12.65 7.27
C SER A 162 19.01 12.00 6.31
N GLN A 163 19.50 11.37 5.24
CA GLN A 163 18.67 10.68 4.26
C GLN A 163 17.95 9.47 4.88
N GLN A 164 18.64 8.69 5.72
CA GLN A 164 18.01 7.60 6.47
C GLN A 164 16.88 8.12 7.37
N GLY A 165 17.10 9.27 8.02
CA GLY A 165 16.08 9.97 8.79
C GLY A 165 14.84 10.30 7.97
N GLU A 166 14.99 10.83 6.76
CA GLU A 166 13.86 11.11 5.86
C GLU A 166 13.06 9.84 5.50
N VAL A 167 13.76 8.75 5.16
CA VAL A 167 13.12 7.45 4.84
C VAL A 167 12.31 6.93 6.03
N LEU A 168 12.89 6.95 7.23
CA LEU A 168 12.26 6.44 8.46
C LEU A 168 10.99 7.23 8.82
N HIS A 169 11.06 8.56 8.81
CA HIS A 169 9.91 9.40 9.15
C HIS A 169 8.81 9.30 8.08
N ALA A 170 9.17 9.32 6.79
CA ALA A 170 8.19 9.17 5.73
C ALA A 170 7.46 7.81 5.78
N ALA A 171 8.15 6.72 6.13
CA ALA A 171 7.51 5.42 6.31
C ALA A 171 6.53 5.43 7.48
N LYS A 172 6.93 6.00 8.63
CA LYS A 172 6.07 6.14 9.81
C LYS A 172 4.82 6.99 9.50
N ASP A 173 5.01 8.14 8.85
CA ASP A 173 3.92 9.04 8.47
C ASP A 173 2.99 8.39 7.44
N THR A 174 3.52 7.61 6.51
CA THR A 174 2.72 6.84 5.55
C THR A 174 1.79 5.86 6.28
N PHE A 175 2.30 5.07 7.24
CA PHE A 175 1.43 4.21 8.05
C PHE A 175 0.38 5.01 8.83
N ALA A 176 0.79 6.11 9.47
CA ALA A 176 -0.09 6.93 10.30
C ALA A 176 -1.23 7.57 9.48
N CYS A 177 -0.90 8.18 8.33
CA CYS A 177 -1.88 8.74 7.39
C CYS A 177 -2.81 7.66 6.85
N PHE A 178 -2.30 6.47 6.50
CA PHE A 178 -3.16 5.40 6.01
C PHE A 178 -4.11 4.90 7.10
N LYS A 179 -3.62 4.75 8.34
CA LYS A 179 -4.46 4.38 9.48
C LYS A 179 -5.57 5.41 9.71
N ALA A 180 -5.22 6.69 9.73
CA ALA A 180 -6.18 7.77 9.93
C ALA A 180 -7.25 7.77 8.83
N TRP A 181 -6.84 7.62 7.56
CA TRP A 181 -7.77 7.47 6.44
C TRP A 181 -8.72 6.30 6.64
N ILE A 182 -8.20 5.12 6.97
CA ILE A 182 -9.01 3.92 7.20
C ILE A 182 -9.95 4.12 8.39
N ASP A 183 -9.60 4.86 9.44
CA ASP A 183 -10.51 5.15 10.55
C ASP A 183 -11.61 6.16 10.19
N GLU A 184 -11.34 7.09 9.28
CA GLU A 184 -12.32 8.06 8.78
C GLU A 184 -13.39 7.41 7.89
N GLN A 185 -13.09 6.29 7.23
CA GLN A 185 -14.04 5.55 6.37
C GLN A 185 -14.95 4.59 7.15
N ASN A 186 -15.23 4.88 8.44
CA ASN A 186 -16.16 4.11 9.27
C ASN A 186 -17.61 4.49 8.97
#